data_AF-A0A7J4DVV3-F1
#
_entry.id   AF-A0A7J4DVV3-F1
#
_cell.length_a   1.000
_cell.length_b   1.000
_cell.length_c   1.000
_cell.angle_alpha   90.00
_cell.angle_beta   90.00
_cell.angle_gamma   90.00
#
_symmetry.space_group_name_H-M   'P 1'
#
loop_
_entity.id
_entity.type
_entity.pdbx_description
1 polymer ?
#
loop_
_entity_poly.entity_id
_entity_poly.type
_entity_poly.pdbx_seq_one_letter_code
_entity_poly.pdbx_strand_id
1 'polypeptide(L)'
;IGVGKPPFRGHLAPHSVSVFVEQYSGYYTVTIQSALRFDTPRKDYIKTLQTLKDNVGREVRVFEPSDESLLIEAARRATAEYLKLLVRIAPHIMEIASRIPSKRDRLPPEKYGRDISNSISFAADRELVKVVERRSLPLPRAIKFAATLYTIGLPPALIGLGRGLARIERELGDYALDLTLKSLPLLRLDAQFELMWYDLALAKTYVGEKIVKLYIEDIKNVKDYLGVDDVGAEGRYKELLWQIRKKIPENNSVAKLVDEAGKLRGFLG
;
A
#
# COMPACT_ATOMS: atom_id res chain seq x y z
N ILE A 1 -15.28 8.65 -4.03
CA ILE A 1 -14.07 7.81 -3.82
C ILE A 1 -13.65 7.86 -2.35
N GLY A 2 -13.50 6.70 -1.71
CA GLY A 2 -12.95 6.59 -0.36
C GLY A 2 -11.44 6.47 -0.40
N VAL A 3 -10.73 7.53 -0.02
CA VAL A 3 -9.26 7.62 -0.11
C VAL A 3 -8.65 8.12 1.20
N GLY A 4 -7.44 7.64 1.49
CA GLY A 4 -6.61 8.10 2.61
C GLY A 4 -5.39 8.87 2.13
N LYS A 5 -4.67 9.44 3.11
CA LYS A 5 -3.37 10.09 2.89
C LYS A 5 -2.25 9.15 2.42
N PRO A 6 -2.12 7.88 2.91
CA PRO A 6 -1.04 7.01 2.45
C PRO A 6 -1.22 6.54 0.99
N PRO A 7 -0.13 6.28 0.26
CA PRO A 7 -0.18 5.80 -1.12
C PRO A 7 -1.05 4.55 -1.29
N PHE A 8 -0.83 3.52 -0.45
CA PHE A 8 -1.61 2.29 -0.45
C PHE A 8 -3.15 2.47 -0.31
N ARG A 9 -3.61 3.65 0.10
CA ARG A 9 -5.05 3.95 0.24
C ARG A 9 -5.49 5.16 -0.59
N GLY A 10 -4.74 5.54 -1.61
CA GLY A 10 -5.12 6.53 -2.62
C GLY A 10 -4.33 7.84 -2.61
N HIS A 11 -3.32 7.97 -1.75
CA HIS A 11 -2.38 9.10 -1.72
C HIS A 11 -3.00 10.50 -1.76
N LEU A 12 -4.10 10.76 -1.07
CA LEU A 12 -4.67 12.12 -1.02
C LEU A 12 -3.91 12.97 0.01
N ALA A 13 -2.88 13.68 -0.45
CA ALA A 13 -1.99 14.51 0.37
C ALA A 13 -1.60 15.82 -0.35
N PRO A 14 -1.10 16.84 0.37
CA PRO A 14 -0.75 18.12 -0.25
C PRO A 14 0.27 18.04 -1.39
N HIS A 15 1.24 17.14 -1.28
CA HIS A 15 2.31 16.99 -2.28
C HIS A 15 1.88 16.17 -3.51
N SER A 16 0.74 15.48 -3.45
CA SER A 16 0.24 14.60 -4.52
C SER A 16 -1.10 15.05 -5.10
N VAL A 17 -1.77 16.05 -4.51
CA VAL A 17 -3.15 16.44 -4.88
C VAL A 17 -3.30 16.83 -6.35
N SER A 18 -2.28 17.45 -6.97
CA SER A 18 -2.33 17.82 -8.38
C SER A 18 -2.39 16.60 -9.30
N VAL A 19 -1.62 15.55 -9.00
CA VAL A 19 -1.63 14.30 -9.78
C VAL A 19 -2.83 13.43 -9.40
N PHE A 20 -3.29 13.53 -8.15
CA PHE A 20 -4.49 12.84 -7.68
C PHE A 20 -5.73 13.22 -8.48
N VAL A 21 -5.93 14.52 -8.74
CA VAL A 21 -7.10 14.98 -9.50
C VAL A 21 -7.04 14.59 -10.98
N GLU A 22 -5.85 14.34 -11.53
CA GLU A 22 -5.65 13.79 -12.87
C GLU A 22 -5.95 12.29 -12.92
N GLN A 23 -5.40 11.51 -11.97
CA GLN A 23 -5.63 10.07 -11.90
C GLN A 23 -7.11 9.72 -11.68
N TYR A 24 -7.76 10.45 -10.78
CA TYR A 24 -9.13 10.18 -10.37
C TYR A 24 -10.14 11.10 -11.06
N SER A 25 -9.80 11.68 -12.21
CA SER A 25 -10.71 12.56 -12.97
C SER A 25 -12.10 11.93 -13.14
N GLY A 26 -13.15 12.74 -13.04
CA GLY A 26 -14.54 12.27 -12.97
C GLY A 26 -15.11 12.11 -11.56
N TYR A 27 -14.34 12.37 -10.50
CA TYR A 27 -14.87 12.31 -9.15
C TYR A 27 -15.81 13.49 -8.84
N TYR A 28 -16.90 13.18 -8.12
CA TYR A 28 -17.79 14.18 -7.52
C TYR A 28 -17.60 14.32 -6.01
N THR A 29 -17.10 13.28 -5.36
CA THR A 29 -16.95 13.25 -3.91
C THR A 29 -15.72 12.45 -3.53
N VAL A 30 -14.89 13.02 -2.64
CA VAL A 30 -13.73 12.35 -2.05
C VAL A 30 -13.79 12.43 -0.53
N THR A 31 -13.36 11.38 0.16
CA THR A 31 -13.35 11.39 1.63
C THR A 31 -12.18 12.19 2.18
N ILE A 32 -12.45 13.14 3.08
CA ILE A 32 -11.42 13.85 3.84
C ILE A 32 -11.19 13.12 5.18
N GLN A 33 -10.14 12.31 5.25
CA GLN A 33 -9.81 11.51 6.43
C GLN A 33 -9.05 12.30 7.51
N SER A 34 -8.96 11.74 8.72
CA SER A 34 -8.35 12.40 9.88
C SER A 34 -6.89 12.80 9.66
N ALA A 35 -6.07 11.96 9.01
CA ALA A 35 -4.66 12.29 8.78
C ALA A 35 -4.47 13.55 7.92
N LEU A 36 -5.32 13.76 6.92
CA LEU A 36 -5.29 14.98 6.12
C LEU A 36 -5.76 16.22 6.91
N ARG A 37 -6.65 16.06 7.88
CA ARG A 37 -7.18 17.17 8.68
C ARG A 37 -6.27 17.59 9.84
N PHE A 38 -5.68 16.60 10.51
CA PHE A 38 -4.99 16.82 11.80
C PHE A 38 -3.48 16.66 11.70
N ASP A 39 -2.97 15.86 10.75
CA ASP A 39 -1.53 15.61 10.57
C ASP A 39 -0.98 16.39 9.35
N THR A 40 -1.60 17.53 9.02
CA THR A 40 -1.24 18.39 7.87
C THR A 40 -1.34 19.86 8.28
N PRO A 41 -0.32 20.69 7.96
CA PRO A 41 -0.39 22.12 8.24
C PRO A 41 -1.64 22.76 7.63
N ARG A 42 -2.28 23.68 8.38
CA ARG A 42 -3.55 24.30 7.95
C ARG A 42 -3.47 24.94 6.57
N LYS A 43 -2.36 25.61 6.25
CA LYS A 43 -2.15 26.25 4.95
C LYS A 43 -2.22 25.22 3.80
N ASP A 44 -1.52 24.10 3.97
CA ASP A 44 -1.46 23.04 2.96
C ASP A 44 -2.80 22.33 2.84
N TYR A 45 -3.47 22.07 3.97
CA TYR A 45 -4.82 21.52 3.99
C TYR A 45 -5.81 22.36 3.18
N ILE A 46 -5.83 23.69 3.38
CA ILE A 46 -6.72 24.59 2.64
C ILE A 46 -6.39 24.57 1.14
N LYS A 47 -5.10 24.57 0.78
CA LYS A 47 -4.67 24.46 -0.63
C LYS A 47 -5.15 23.14 -1.25
N THR A 48 -4.98 22.02 -0.56
CA THR A 48 -5.48 20.70 -1.01
C THR A 48 -7.00 20.72 -1.23
N LEU A 49 -7.76 21.29 -0.30
CA LEU A 49 -9.22 21.41 -0.45
C LEU A 49 -9.61 22.26 -1.66
N GLN A 50 -8.91 23.37 -1.89
CA GLN A 50 -9.18 24.24 -3.03
C GLN A 50 -8.92 23.50 -4.34
N THR A 51 -7.76 22.84 -4.47
CA THR A 51 -7.46 22.02 -5.65
C THR A 51 -8.50 20.94 -5.88
N LEU A 52 -8.97 20.26 -4.82
CA LEU A 52 -10.05 19.28 -4.98
C LEU A 52 -11.34 19.92 -5.52
N LYS A 53 -11.78 21.03 -4.93
CA LYS A 53 -13.00 21.72 -5.35
C LYS A 53 -12.96 22.19 -6.80
N ASP A 54 -11.81 22.74 -7.23
CA ASP A 54 -11.61 23.25 -8.59
C ASP A 54 -11.58 22.14 -9.66
N ASN A 55 -11.55 20.88 -9.24
CA ASN A 55 -11.42 19.71 -10.10
C ASN A 55 -12.61 18.74 -10.02
N VAL A 56 -13.66 19.10 -9.26
CA VAL A 56 -14.88 18.29 -9.15
C VAL A 56 -15.56 18.21 -10.51
N GLY A 57 -16.00 17.00 -10.89
CA GLY A 57 -16.81 16.80 -12.10
C GLY A 57 -16.07 17.02 -13.41
N ARG A 58 -14.72 16.96 -13.40
CA ARG A 58 -13.92 16.91 -14.62
C ARG A 58 -14.31 15.72 -15.51
N GLU A 59 -13.98 15.81 -16.79
CA GLU A 59 -14.25 14.74 -17.75
C GLU A 59 -13.68 13.40 -17.30
N VAL A 60 -14.49 12.36 -17.47
CA VAL A 60 -14.10 10.98 -17.15
C VAL A 60 -13.11 10.51 -18.19
N ARG A 61 -12.05 9.84 -17.74
CA ARG A 61 -11.15 9.13 -18.65
C ARG A 61 -11.89 7.90 -19.21
N VAL A 62 -12.06 7.87 -20.52
CA VAL A 62 -12.65 6.73 -21.24
C VAL A 62 -11.52 5.95 -21.91
N PHE A 63 -11.54 4.64 -21.78
CA PHE A 63 -10.60 3.74 -22.45
C PHE A 63 -11.30 3.06 -23.61
N GLU A 64 -10.56 2.78 -24.68
CA GLU A 64 -11.04 1.90 -25.73
C GLU A 64 -11.28 0.49 -25.17
N PRO A 65 -12.26 -0.28 -25.66
CA PRO A 65 -12.57 -1.61 -25.12
C PRO A 65 -11.39 -2.59 -25.12
N SER A 66 -10.49 -2.47 -26.10
CA SER A 66 -9.25 -3.26 -26.16
C SER A 66 -8.27 -2.89 -25.05
N ASP A 67 -8.11 -1.59 -24.78
CA ASP A 67 -7.22 -1.07 -23.75
C ASP A 67 -7.75 -1.41 -22.35
N GLU A 68 -9.07 -1.28 -22.14
CA GLU A 68 -9.73 -1.70 -20.90
C GLU A 68 -9.50 -3.19 -20.63
N SER A 69 -9.68 -4.04 -21.64
CA SER A 69 -9.42 -5.48 -21.54
C SER A 69 -7.96 -5.76 -21.16
N LEU A 70 -7.00 -5.04 -21.74
CA LEU A 70 -5.59 -5.19 -21.45
C LEU A 70 -5.24 -4.73 -20.02
N LEU A 71 -5.83 -3.62 -19.56
CA LEU A 71 -5.68 -3.12 -18.19
C LEU A 71 -6.25 -4.10 -17.16
N ILE A 72 -7.37 -4.76 -17.46
CA ILE A 72 -7.93 -5.83 -16.61
C ILE A 72 -6.96 -7.01 -16.51
N GLU A 73 -6.38 -7.44 -17.63
CA GLU A 73 -5.38 -8.50 -17.63
C GLU A 73 -4.11 -8.08 -16.86
N ALA A 74 -3.66 -6.84 -17.00
CA ALA A 74 -2.53 -6.31 -16.23
C ALA A 74 -2.82 -6.29 -14.72
N ALA A 75 -4.00 -5.80 -14.32
CA ALA A 75 -4.45 -5.81 -12.93
C ALA A 75 -4.50 -7.23 -12.36
N ARG A 76 -4.89 -8.22 -13.17
CA ARG A 76 -4.85 -9.65 -12.78
C ARG A 76 -3.44 -10.13 -12.44
N ARG A 77 -2.42 -9.77 -13.25
CA ARG A 77 -1.01 -10.17 -13.02
C ARG A 77 -0.45 -9.48 -11.78
N ALA A 78 -0.68 -8.17 -11.65
CA ALA A 78 -0.28 -7.41 -10.47
C ALA A 78 -0.91 -7.96 -9.18
N THR A 79 -2.21 -8.29 -9.22
CA THR A 79 -2.92 -8.89 -8.09
C THR A 79 -2.32 -10.25 -7.70
N ALA A 80 -1.97 -11.09 -8.67
CA ALA A 80 -1.33 -12.38 -8.39
C ALA A 80 0.02 -12.20 -7.68
N GLU A 81 0.87 -11.28 -8.13
CA GLU A 81 2.19 -11.04 -7.53
C GLU A 81 2.12 -10.43 -6.12
N TYR A 82 1.14 -9.55 -5.88
CA TYR A 82 0.83 -9.03 -4.55
C TYR A 82 0.41 -10.16 -3.59
N LEU A 83 -0.55 -10.99 -4.02
CA LEU A 83 -1.11 -12.05 -3.20
C LEU A 83 -0.10 -13.17 -2.88
N LYS A 84 0.80 -13.50 -3.82
CA LYS A 84 1.86 -14.50 -3.59
C LYS A 84 2.73 -14.19 -2.37
N LEU A 85 3.04 -12.92 -2.14
CA LEU A 85 3.77 -12.49 -0.95
C LEU A 85 2.81 -12.34 0.25
N LEU A 86 1.68 -11.67 0.07
CA LEU A 86 0.70 -11.42 1.13
C LEU A 86 0.30 -12.69 1.89
N VAL A 87 -0.03 -13.76 1.17
CA VAL A 87 -0.45 -15.05 1.73
C VAL A 87 0.65 -15.67 2.62
N ARG A 88 1.92 -15.44 2.28
CA ARG A 88 3.07 -15.95 3.05
C ARG A 88 3.27 -15.15 4.34
N ILE A 89 2.99 -13.85 4.32
CA ILE A 89 3.16 -12.97 5.48
C ILE A 89 1.89 -12.79 6.32
N ALA A 90 0.72 -13.23 5.85
CA ALA A 90 -0.56 -13.04 6.54
C ALA A 90 -0.56 -13.50 8.01
N PRO A 91 0.04 -14.65 8.39
CA PRO A 91 0.14 -15.05 9.79
C PRO A 91 0.91 -14.03 10.65
N HIS A 92 2.04 -13.52 10.15
CA HIS A 92 2.83 -12.49 10.83
C HIS A 92 2.07 -11.17 10.93
N ILE A 93 1.33 -10.77 9.88
CA ILE A 93 0.49 -9.58 9.92
C ILE A 93 -0.54 -9.68 11.03
N MET A 94 -1.20 -10.83 11.18
CA MET A 94 -2.23 -11.02 12.20
C MET A 94 -1.66 -10.97 13.62
N GLU A 95 -0.54 -11.65 13.86
CA GLU A 95 0.17 -11.63 15.14
C GLU A 95 0.53 -10.19 15.54
N ILE A 96 1.13 -9.43 14.63
CA ILE A 96 1.64 -8.09 14.91
C ILE A 96 0.51 -7.07 14.98
N ALA A 97 -0.53 -7.22 14.15
CA ALA A 97 -1.71 -6.38 14.21
C ALA A 97 -2.34 -6.41 15.61
N SER A 98 -2.37 -7.54 16.31
CA SER A 98 -2.89 -7.59 17.69
C SER A 98 -2.21 -6.57 18.64
N ARG A 99 -0.98 -6.15 18.32
CA ARG A 99 -0.16 -5.19 19.10
C ARG A 99 -0.27 -3.74 18.65
N ILE A 100 -0.83 -3.49 17.46
CA ILE A 100 -1.00 -2.13 16.93
C ILE A 100 -2.19 -1.43 17.62
N PRO A 101 -2.01 -0.21 18.15
CA PRO A 101 -3.07 0.53 18.84
C PRO A 101 -4.24 0.82 17.91
N SER A 102 -5.47 0.75 18.44
CA SER A 102 -6.67 1.24 17.76
C SER A 102 -7.07 2.58 18.37
N LYS A 103 -7.17 3.64 17.56
CA LYS A 103 -7.66 4.96 18.00
C LYS A 103 -9.20 5.03 18.14
N ARG A 104 -9.90 3.94 17.85
CA ARG A 104 -11.37 3.84 17.98
C ARG A 104 -11.74 2.46 18.49
N ASP A 105 -12.73 2.38 19.37
CA ASP A 105 -13.34 1.11 19.76
C ASP A 105 -14.01 0.48 18.55
N ARG A 106 -13.60 -0.76 18.25
CA ARG A 106 -14.04 -1.47 17.06
C ARG A 106 -14.16 -2.96 17.34
N LEU A 107 -15.09 -3.60 16.65
CA LEU A 107 -15.25 -5.05 16.67
C LEU A 107 -13.94 -5.75 16.26
N PRO A 108 -13.63 -6.90 16.88
CA PRO A 108 -12.37 -7.60 16.66
C PRO A 108 -12.27 -8.16 15.22
N PRO A 109 -11.04 -8.36 14.70
CA PRO A 109 -10.80 -8.87 13.36
C PRO A 109 -11.49 -10.21 13.06
N GLU A 110 -11.70 -11.08 14.07
CA GLU A 110 -12.39 -12.37 13.87
C GLU A 110 -13.85 -12.20 13.38
N LYS A 111 -14.50 -11.06 13.66
CA LYS A 111 -15.88 -10.76 13.22
C LYS A 111 -15.96 -9.88 11.97
N TYR A 112 -14.86 -9.25 11.56
CA TYR A 112 -14.87 -8.18 10.53
C TYR A 112 -13.57 -8.07 9.72
N GLY A 113 -12.81 -9.16 9.64
CA GLY A 113 -11.60 -9.29 8.83
C GLY A 113 -11.92 -9.15 7.34
N ARG A 114 -10.90 -8.84 6.54
CA ARG A 114 -11.05 -8.79 5.08
C ARG A 114 -10.82 -10.18 4.51
N ASP A 115 -11.84 -10.66 3.79
CA ASP A 115 -11.74 -11.83 2.93
C ASP A 115 -11.07 -11.43 1.60
N ILE A 116 -10.09 -12.23 1.16
CA ILE A 116 -9.34 -12.04 -0.08
C ILE A 116 -9.73 -13.06 -1.15
N SER A 117 -10.73 -13.90 -0.91
CA SER A 117 -11.18 -14.94 -1.84
C SER A 117 -11.57 -14.37 -3.20
N ASN A 118 -12.25 -13.21 -3.23
CA ASN A 118 -12.58 -12.50 -4.47
C ASN A 118 -11.32 -12.04 -5.23
N SER A 119 -10.31 -11.53 -4.52
CA SER A 119 -9.04 -11.12 -5.15
C SER A 119 -8.26 -12.32 -5.70
N ILE A 120 -8.32 -13.46 -5.03
CA ILE A 120 -7.68 -14.71 -5.47
C ILE A 120 -8.40 -15.28 -6.70
N SER A 121 -9.73 -15.25 -6.70
CA SER A 121 -10.54 -15.61 -7.86
C SER A 121 -10.25 -14.69 -9.06
N PHE A 122 -10.19 -13.37 -8.83
CA PHE A 122 -9.84 -12.40 -9.86
C PHE A 122 -8.45 -12.65 -10.45
N ALA A 123 -7.45 -12.95 -9.61
CA ALA A 123 -6.08 -13.25 -10.01
C ALA A 123 -5.98 -14.50 -10.91
N ALA A 124 -6.92 -15.45 -10.78
CA ALA A 124 -6.96 -16.72 -11.50
C ALA A 124 -5.64 -17.52 -11.49
N ASP A 125 -4.81 -17.33 -10.45
CA ASP A 125 -3.52 -18.01 -10.30
C ASP A 125 -3.71 -19.36 -9.59
N ARG A 126 -3.32 -20.45 -10.26
CA ARG A 126 -3.55 -21.83 -9.78
C ARG A 126 -2.92 -22.11 -8.43
N GLU A 127 -1.79 -21.49 -8.09
CA GLU A 127 -1.16 -21.70 -6.79
C GLU A 127 -1.95 -21.00 -5.68
N LEU A 128 -2.45 -19.80 -5.95
CA LEU A 128 -3.23 -19.02 -4.98
C LEU A 128 -4.60 -19.64 -4.69
N VAL A 129 -5.27 -20.20 -5.70
CA VAL A 129 -6.56 -20.90 -5.52
C VAL A 129 -6.42 -22.06 -4.54
N LYS A 130 -5.37 -22.88 -4.69
CA LYS A 130 -5.08 -24.02 -3.78
C LYS A 130 -4.81 -23.60 -2.34
N VAL A 131 -4.38 -22.37 -2.09
CA VAL A 131 -4.14 -21.86 -0.73
C VAL A 131 -5.46 -21.62 -0.01
N VAL A 132 -6.46 -21.01 -0.66
CA VAL A 132 -7.73 -20.63 -0.02
C VAL A 132 -8.59 -21.85 0.28
N GLU A 133 -8.59 -22.84 -0.62
CA GLU A 133 -9.29 -24.12 -0.40
C GLU A 133 -8.83 -24.81 0.90
N ARG A 134 -7.61 -24.53 1.35
CA ARG A 134 -7.00 -25.17 2.52
C ARG A 134 -7.11 -24.36 3.81
N ARG A 135 -7.35 -23.04 3.73
CA ARG A 135 -7.39 -22.16 4.92
C ARG A 135 -8.05 -20.81 4.66
N SER A 136 -8.83 -20.35 5.63
CA SER A 136 -9.26 -18.95 5.70
C SER A 136 -8.09 -18.03 6.07
N LEU A 137 -7.99 -16.86 5.45
CA LEU A 137 -6.93 -15.87 5.65
C LEU A 137 -7.54 -14.52 6.09
N PRO A 138 -8.07 -14.41 7.32
CA PRO A 138 -8.59 -13.14 7.79
C PRO A 138 -7.46 -12.13 7.89
N LEU A 139 -7.59 -10.99 7.20
CA LEU A 139 -6.67 -9.87 7.33
C LEU A 139 -7.28 -8.73 8.16
N PRO A 140 -6.46 -7.94 8.87
CA PRO A 140 -6.95 -6.76 9.58
C PRO A 140 -7.51 -5.73 8.58
N ARG A 141 -8.36 -4.81 9.07
CA ARG A 141 -8.87 -3.71 8.24
C ARG A 141 -7.73 -2.82 7.72
N ALA A 142 -7.93 -2.20 6.56
CA ALA A 142 -6.92 -1.45 5.79
C ALA A 142 -6.01 -0.51 6.62
N ILE A 143 -6.54 0.28 7.55
CA ILE A 143 -5.73 1.18 8.41
C ILE A 143 -4.74 0.36 9.25
N LYS A 144 -5.26 -0.67 9.93
CA LYS A 144 -4.48 -1.49 10.84
C LYS A 144 -3.51 -2.38 10.06
N PHE A 145 -3.95 -2.87 8.90
CA PHE A 145 -3.11 -3.58 7.93
C PHE A 145 -1.91 -2.75 7.47
N ALA A 146 -2.15 -1.52 7.00
CA ALA A 146 -1.10 -0.62 6.57
C ALA A 146 -0.16 -0.28 7.73
N ALA A 147 -0.72 0.11 8.89
CA ALA A 147 0.07 0.42 10.09
C ALA A 147 0.97 -0.74 10.52
N THR A 148 0.47 -1.98 10.50
CA THR A 148 1.27 -3.19 10.77
C THR A 148 2.42 -3.31 9.76
N LEU A 149 2.12 -3.19 8.47
CA LEU A 149 3.12 -3.40 7.41
C LEU A 149 4.23 -2.33 7.42
N TYR A 150 3.88 -1.06 7.61
CA TYR A 150 4.88 -0.02 7.86
C TYR A 150 5.71 -0.30 9.12
N THR A 151 5.08 -0.79 10.19
CA THR A 151 5.76 -1.07 11.47
C THR A 151 6.79 -2.19 11.36
N ILE A 152 6.57 -3.16 10.48
CA ILE A 152 7.54 -4.26 10.25
C ILE A 152 8.56 -3.96 9.16
N GLY A 153 8.56 -2.73 8.63
CA GLY A 153 9.50 -2.29 7.59
C GLY A 153 9.15 -2.78 6.18
N LEU A 154 7.90 -3.17 5.93
CA LEU A 154 7.40 -3.61 4.62
C LEU A 154 6.22 -2.74 4.14
N PRO A 155 6.45 -1.47 3.74
CA PRO A 155 5.43 -0.63 3.12
C PRO A 155 4.53 -1.40 2.12
N PRO A 156 3.20 -1.38 2.32
CA PRO A 156 2.29 -2.29 1.64
C PRO A 156 2.19 -2.07 0.13
N ALA A 157 2.31 -0.84 -0.36
CA ALA A 157 2.15 -0.57 -1.79
C ALA A 157 3.32 -1.07 -2.65
N LEU A 158 4.49 -1.36 -2.04
CA LEU A 158 5.62 -1.95 -2.77
C LEU A 158 5.50 -3.48 -2.88
N ILE A 159 4.67 -4.13 -2.06
CA ILE A 159 4.52 -5.59 -2.07
C ILE A 159 4.04 -6.04 -3.45
N GLY A 160 4.82 -6.85 -4.16
CA GLY A 160 4.45 -7.38 -5.48
C GLY A 160 4.35 -6.34 -6.60
N LEU A 161 4.58 -5.04 -6.35
CA LEU A 161 4.46 -4.00 -7.35
C LEU A 161 5.50 -4.20 -8.47
N GLY A 162 6.78 -4.33 -8.10
CA GLY A 162 7.85 -4.48 -9.06
C GLY A 162 7.80 -5.79 -9.83
N ARG A 163 7.53 -6.92 -9.17
CA ARG A 163 7.30 -8.21 -9.85
C ARG A 163 6.04 -8.18 -10.70
N GLY A 164 5.01 -7.45 -10.28
CA GLY A 164 3.77 -7.24 -11.04
C GLY A 164 4.02 -6.50 -12.35
N LEU A 165 4.76 -5.39 -12.33
CA LEU A 165 5.17 -4.65 -13.54
C LEU A 165 6.02 -5.52 -14.47
N ALA A 166 7.01 -6.24 -13.93
CA ALA A 166 7.82 -7.17 -14.71
C ALA A 166 7.00 -8.29 -15.36
N ARG A 167 5.99 -8.78 -14.65
CA ARG A 167 5.09 -9.82 -15.17
C ARG A 167 4.17 -9.27 -16.26
N ILE A 168 3.68 -8.05 -16.13
CA ILE A 168 2.88 -7.37 -17.15
C ILE A 168 3.70 -7.25 -18.44
N GLU A 169 4.92 -6.72 -18.35
CA GLU A 169 5.83 -6.60 -19.51
C GLU A 169 6.08 -7.97 -20.16
N ARG A 170 6.50 -8.96 -19.37
CA ARG A 170 6.84 -10.29 -19.87
C ARG A 170 5.68 -11.03 -20.53
N GLU A 171 4.46 -10.91 -20.01
CA GLU A 171 3.31 -11.71 -20.45
C GLU A 171 2.35 -10.97 -21.39
N LEU A 172 2.29 -9.64 -21.31
CA LEU A 172 1.35 -8.80 -22.07
C LEU A 172 2.05 -7.81 -23.03
N GLY A 173 3.38 -7.65 -22.91
CA GLY A 173 4.21 -6.82 -23.77
C GLY A 173 4.29 -5.35 -23.34
N ASP A 174 5.21 -4.63 -23.98
CA ASP A 174 5.57 -3.24 -23.64
C ASP A 174 4.39 -2.27 -23.74
N TYR A 175 3.50 -2.47 -24.72
CA TYR A 175 2.29 -1.65 -24.87
C TYR A 175 1.39 -1.74 -23.63
N ALA A 176 1.19 -2.95 -23.08
CA ALA A 176 0.39 -3.15 -21.88
C ALA A 176 1.01 -2.48 -20.66
N LEU A 177 2.34 -2.55 -20.54
CA LEU A 177 3.09 -1.88 -19.47
C LEU A 177 2.94 -0.37 -19.57
N ASP A 178 3.21 0.21 -20.75
CA ASP A 178 3.11 1.66 -20.99
C ASP A 178 1.69 2.18 -20.74
N LEU A 179 0.68 1.47 -21.26
CA LEU A 179 -0.73 1.79 -21.00
C LEU A 179 -1.05 1.74 -19.50
N THR A 180 -0.55 0.74 -18.77
CA THR A 180 -0.73 0.62 -17.31
C THR A 180 -0.13 1.81 -16.57
N LEU A 181 1.11 2.18 -16.89
CA LEU A 181 1.82 3.29 -16.25
C LEU A 181 1.15 4.63 -16.55
N LYS A 182 0.75 4.89 -17.80
CA LYS A 182 -0.02 6.09 -18.19
C LYS A 182 -1.40 6.15 -17.52
N SER A 183 -1.98 4.99 -17.24
CA SER A 183 -3.28 4.89 -16.55
C SER A 183 -3.19 5.23 -15.05
N LEU A 184 -1.99 5.19 -14.47
CA LEU A 184 -1.75 5.39 -13.04
C LEU A 184 -0.68 6.47 -12.79
N PRO A 185 -0.94 7.75 -13.11
CA PRO A 185 0.06 8.80 -13.00
C PRO A 185 0.54 9.06 -11.56
N LEU A 186 -0.22 8.68 -10.52
CA LEU A 186 0.25 8.74 -9.13
C LEU A 186 1.32 7.69 -8.82
N LEU A 187 1.41 6.59 -9.58
CA LEU A 187 2.20 5.42 -9.19
C LEU A 187 3.68 5.73 -8.94
N ARG A 188 4.27 6.65 -9.71
CA ARG A 188 5.64 7.11 -9.49
C ARG A 188 5.79 7.84 -8.15
N LEU A 189 4.86 8.75 -7.82
CA LEU A 189 4.86 9.46 -6.54
C LEU A 189 4.56 8.52 -5.38
N ASP A 190 3.67 7.56 -5.58
CA ASP A 190 3.35 6.51 -4.62
C ASP A 190 4.61 5.72 -4.27
N ALA A 191 5.28 5.16 -5.28
CA ALA A 191 6.51 4.40 -5.09
C ALA A 191 7.62 5.23 -4.45
N GLN A 192 7.85 6.45 -4.93
CA GLN A 192 8.86 7.35 -4.37
C GLN A 192 8.62 7.62 -2.88
N PHE A 193 7.35 7.81 -2.49
CA PHE A 193 7.00 8.01 -1.09
C PHE A 193 7.24 6.75 -0.26
N GLU A 194 6.82 5.58 -0.75
CA GLU A 194 6.91 4.31 -0.02
C GLU A 194 8.36 3.84 0.19
N LEU A 195 9.25 4.15 -0.75
CA LEU A 195 10.69 3.87 -0.65
C LEU A 195 11.36 4.58 0.55
N MET A 196 10.74 5.63 1.10
CA MET A 196 11.24 6.32 2.28
C MET A 196 10.90 5.61 3.60
N TRP A 197 10.21 4.45 3.58
CA TRP A 197 9.63 3.87 4.80
C TRP A 197 9.86 2.38 5.00
N TYR A 198 10.69 1.74 4.17
CA TYR A 198 11.03 0.33 4.33
C TYR A 198 12.29 0.13 5.19
N ASP A 199 12.38 -1.03 5.87
CA ASP A 199 13.60 -1.49 6.55
C ASP A 199 13.74 -3.00 6.36
N LEU A 200 14.57 -3.41 5.40
CA LEU A 200 14.76 -4.82 5.04
C LEU A 200 15.41 -5.64 6.16
N ALA A 201 16.32 -5.01 6.93
CA ALA A 201 16.99 -5.69 8.03
C ALA A 201 15.99 -6.01 9.14
N LEU A 202 15.12 -5.06 9.46
CA LEU A 202 14.01 -5.25 10.39
C LEU A 202 13.02 -6.30 9.86
N ALA A 203 12.57 -6.15 8.62
CA ALA A 203 11.60 -7.05 8.00
C ALA A 203 12.08 -8.52 8.05
N LYS A 204 13.38 -8.75 7.80
CA LYS A 204 14.01 -10.07 7.89
C LYS A 204 13.82 -10.72 9.27
N THR A 205 13.76 -9.93 10.36
CA THR A 205 13.53 -10.43 11.72
C THR A 205 12.09 -10.91 11.98
N TYR A 206 11.14 -10.54 11.11
CA TYR A 206 9.73 -10.93 11.21
C TYR A 206 9.39 -12.04 10.22
N VAL A 207 9.79 -11.90 8.96
CA VAL A 207 9.32 -12.77 7.86
C VAL A 207 10.41 -13.66 7.26
N GLY A 208 11.66 -13.50 7.73
CA GLY A 208 12.79 -14.31 7.27
C GLY A 208 13.33 -13.91 5.88
N GLU A 209 14.48 -14.48 5.54
CA GLU A 209 15.26 -14.07 4.35
C GLU A 209 14.56 -14.34 3.02
N LYS A 210 13.91 -15.51 2.90
CA LYS A 210 13.25 -15.92 1.64
C LYS A 210 12.15 -14.94 1.23
N ILE A 211 11.39 -14.42 2.20
CA ILE A 211 10.31 -13.46 1.93
C ILE A 211 10.89 -12.09 1.59
N VAL A 212 11.90 -11.64 2.34
CA VAL A 212 12.56 -10.35 2.07
C VAL A 212 13.20 -10.30 0.68
N LYS A 213 13.74 -11.42 0.17
CA LYS A 213 14.29 -11.49 -1.20
C LYS A 213 13.26 -11.11 -2.27
N LEU A 214 12.00 -11.52 -2.12
CA LEU A 214 10.93 -11.15 -3.07
C LEU A 214 10.60 -9.65 -3.00
N TYR A 215 10.68 -9.06 -1.81
CA TYR A 215 10.45 -7.64 -1.63
C TYR A 215 11.63 -6.79 -2.15
N ILE A 216 12.86 -7.29 -2.05
CA ILE A 216 14.05 -6.68 -2.68
C ILE A 216 13.88 -6.67 -4.21
N GLU A 217 13.41 -7.77 -4.79
CA GLU A 217 13.09 -7.82 -6.22
C GLU A 217 12.02 -6.81 -6.60
N ASP A 218 10.96 -6.66 -5.78
CA ASP A 218 9.95 -5.63 -5.99
C ASP A 218 10.56 -4.21 -5.98
N ILE A 219 11.40 -3.89 -4.99
CA ILE A 219 12.07 -2.58 -4.90
C ILE A 219 12.96 -2.34 -6.14
N LYS A 220 13.75 -3.32 -6.54
CA LYS A 220 14.63 -3.21 -7.72
C LYS A 220 13.80 -2.87 -8.97
N ASN A 221 12.80 -3.69 -9.26
CA ASN A 221 11.98 -3.50 -10.45
C ASN A 221 11.18 -2.19 -10.39
N VAL A 222 10.69 -1.78 -9.21
CA VAL A 222 10.04 -0.48 -9.02
C VAL A 222 10.97 0.68 -9.42
N LYS A 223 12.23 0.64 -9.01
CA LYS A 223 13.22 1.66 -9.40
C LYS A 223 13.44 1.66 -10.90
N ASP A 224 13.59 0.48 -11.49
CA ASP A 224 13.88 0.31 -12.92
C ASP A 224 12.70 0.79 -13.79
N TYR A 225 11.47 0.36 -13.50
CA TYR A 225 10.28 0.73 -14.30
C TYR A 225 9.76 2.15 -14.03
N LEU A 226 9.85 2.64 -12.80
CA LEU A 226 9.27 3.94 -12.43
C LEU A 226 10.31 5.06 -12.39
N GLY A 227 11.60 4.75 -12.55
CA GLY A 227 12.70 5.72 -12.53
C GLY A 227 12.78 6.50 -11.22
N VAL A 228 12.53 5.84 -10.09
CA VAL A 228 12.53 6.41 -8.74
C VAL A 228 13.81 6.09 -7.99
N ASP A 229 14.21 6.99 -7.09
CA ASP A 229 15.43 6.84 -6.32
C ASP A 229 15.17 6.11 -5.00
N ASP A 230 16.15 5.30 -4.60
CA ASP A 230 16.15 4.62 -3.32
C ASP A 230 16.72 5.54 -2.24
N VAL A 231 15.82 6.24 -1.57
CA VAL A 231 16.16 7.17 -0.49
C VAL A 231 16.38 6.42 0.84
N GLY A 232 15.78 5.24 0.98
CA GLY A 232 15.75 4.49 2.23
C GLY A 232 14.99 5.21 3.35
N ALA A 233 14.77 4.50 4.47
CA ALA A 233 14.08 5.09 5.61
C ALA A 233 14.97 5.99 6.49
N GLU A 234 14.37 7.07 6.99
CA GLU A 234 15.02 8.01 7.91
C GLU A 234 15.54 7.32 9.18
N GLY A 235 16.71 7.71 9.68
CA GLY A 235 17.35 7.11 10.86
C GLY A 235 16.44 7.02 12.09
N ARG A 236 15.78 8.13 12.46
CA ARG A 236 14.85 8.17 13.60
C ARG A 236 13.68 7.20 13.42
N TYR A 237 13.15 7.10 12.20
CA TYR A 237 12.08 6.17 11.89
C TYR A 237 12.52 4.72 12.13
N LYS A 238 13.70 4.35 11.61
CA LYS A 238 14.27 3.01 11.80
C LYS A 238 14.49 2.70 13.28
N GLU A 239 15.05 3.64 14.05
CA GLU A 239 15.25 3.50 15.49
C GLU A 239 13.94 3.17 16.22
N LEU A 240 12.85 3.89 15.92
CA LEU A 240 11.54 3.62 16.49
C LEU A 240 11.04 2.20 16.15
N LEU A 241 11.19 1.78 14.90
CA LEU A 241 10.76 0.43 14.49
C LEU A 241 11.56 -0.67 15.19
N TRP A 242 12.87 -0.50 15.35
CA TRP A 242 13.70 -1.45 16.09
C TRP A 242 13.37 -1.49 17.59
N GLN A 243 13.01 -0.34 18.20
CA GLN A 243 12.49 -0.33 19.57
C GLN A 243 11.15 -1.08 19.69
N ILE A 244 10.24 -0.91 18.72
CA ILE A 244 8.98 -1.66 18.66
C ILE A 244 9.26 -3.16 18.59
N ARG A 245 10.19 -3.58 17.71
CA ARG A 245 10.59 -4.99 17.55
C ARG A 245 11.12 -5.63 18.83
N LYS A 246 11.87 -4.87 19.64
CA LYS A 246 12.39 -5.33 20.94
C LYS A 246 11.27 -5.52 21.96
N LYS A 247 10.27 -4.63 21.96
CA LYS A 247 9.17 -4.64 22.96
C LYS A 247 8.05 -5.64 22.66
N ILE A 248 7.80 -5.99 21.40
CA ILE A 248 6.71 -6.92 21.03
C ILE A 248 6.84 -8.29 21.74
N PRO A 249 8.01 -8.95 21.76
CA PRO A 249 8.19 -10.22 22.47
C PRO A 249 7.97 -10.13 23.99
N GLU A 250 8.26 -8.98 24.60
CA GLU A 250 8.15 -8.75 26.04
C GLU A 250 6.71 -8.45 26.50
N ASN A 251 5.74 -8.53 25.59
CA ASN A 251 4.33 -8.16 25.83
C ASN A 251 4.15 -6.70 26.28
N ASN A 252 5.16 -5.86 26.02
CA ASN A 252 5.18 -4.45 26.38
C ASN A 252 4.33 -3.62 25.40
N SER A 253 3.70 -2.56 25.90
CA SER A 253 2.93 -1.66 25.03
C SER A 253 3.83 -0.92 24.04
N VAL A 254 3.51 -1.06 22.76
CA VAL A 254 4.19 -0.36 21.65
C VAL A 254 3.39 0.81 21.10
N ALA A 255 2.23 1.10 21.68
CA ALA A 255 1.28 2.08 21.17
C ALA A 255 1.91 3.46 20.92
N LYS A 256 2.67 3.98 21.89
CA LYS A 256 3.33 5.30 21.78
C LYS A 256 4.36 5.34 20.65
N LEU A 257 5.16 4.29 20.52
CA LEU A 257 6.21 4.20 19.48
C LEU A 257 5.60 4.09 18.08
N VAL A 258 4.53 3.29 17.94
CA VAL A 258 3.79 3.18 16.66
C VAL A 258 3.16 4.52 16.28
N ASP A 259 2.59 5.24 17.26
CA ASP A 259 2.01 6.57 17.01
C ASP A 259 3.08 7.59 16.61
N GLU A 260 4.27 7.55 17.22
CA GLU A 260 5.40 8.40 16.86
C GLU A 260 5.92 8.09 15.45
N ALA A 261 6.09 6.82 15.11
CA ALA A 261 6.45 6.40 13.75
C ALA A 261 5.39 6.85 12.72
N GLY A 262 4.10 6.79 13.09
CA GLY A 262 3.01 7.31 12.27
C GLY A 262 3.05 8.83 12.08
N LYS A 263 3.47 9.59 13.09
CA LYS A 263 3.67 11.05 12.96
C LYS A 263 4.78 11.39 11.98
N LEU A 264 5.89 10.65 11.98
CA LEU A 264 6.98 10.86 11.00
C LEU A 264 6.49 10.67 9.57
N ARG A 265 5.67 9.64 9.32
CA ARG A 265 5.03 9.39 8.01
C ARG A 265 3.90 10.36 7.68
N GLY A 266 3.38 11.07 8.67
CA GLY A 266 2.19 11.92 8.56
C GLY A 266 0.87 11.13 8.49
N PHE A 267 0.85 9.84 8.86
CA PHE A 267 -0.33 8.99 9.02
C PHE A 267 0.00 7.70 9.80
N LEU A 268 -1.00 7.14 10.48
CA LEU A 268 -0.87 5.81 11.11
C LEU A 268 -0.87 4.68 10.07
N GLY A 269 -1.90 4.68 9.21
CA GLY A 269 -2.15 3.73 8.12
C GLY A 269 -3.46 4.06 7.40
#